data_AF-A0A0K8VPC9-F1
#
_entry.id   AF-A0A0K8VPC9-F1
#
_cell.length_a   1.000
_cell.length_b   1.000
_cell.length_c   1.000
_cell.angle_alpha   90.00
_cell.angle_beta   90.00
_cell.angle_gamma   90.00
#
_symmetry.space_group_name_H-M   'P 1'
#
loop_
_entity.id
_entity.type
_entity.pdbx_description
1 polymer ?
#
loop_
_entity_poly.entity_id
_entity_poly.type
_entity_poly.pdbx_seq_one_letter_code
_entity_poly.pdbx_strand_id
1 'polypeptide(L)'
;MHDLLIRILVIIACIVESWSFNGILSQTVINGTNDTLLKFINSIEFAAANEALNYSASTESVKNAALPDDCSQRNKKAAQPIYTKNSRLRKCCPHGEGLSVFRDNQTDEFCDSTNFKFEPITISVVLYDNCIEDEENAVDLQVEIGNPCNSSLIYNDEDDAFFVLQDGSLLIMDKYGNDSYTVEKYYCLDMDNVSGITYAITCITAIEEHLKRGQIIAIAALMLVSIPCLLIVSYIHIKLKELRSVHGLCLSSLSLCLALGYFLHSLVHIFKIDSMKIGYAIQFLMLSYFIWFFCLCWNVLVNIW
;
A
#
# COMPACT_ATOMS: atom_id res chain seq x y z
N MET A 1 36.60 28.94 10.82
CA MET A 1 35.27 29.52 11.13
C MET A 1 34.14 28.59 10.67
N HIS A 2 34.19 28.05 9.44
CA HIS A 2 33.20 27.08 8.93
C HIS A 2 33.09 25.78 9.74
N ASP A 3 34.20 25.19 10.19
CA ASP A 3 34.15 23.94 10.98
C ASP A 3 33.48 24.11 12.36
N LEU A 4 33.56 25.31 12.95
CA LEU A 4 32.85 25.64 14.20
C LEU A 4 31.34 25.79 13.95
N LEU A 5 30.96 26.42 12.82
CA LEU A 5 29.57 26.63 12.43
C LEU A 5 28.86 25.30 12.14
N ILE A 6 29.53 24.37 11.46
CA ILE A 6 28.97 23.04 11.16
C ILE A 6 28.84 22.22 12.44
N ARG A 7 29.83 22.26 13.34
CA ARG A 7 29.71 21.62 14.67
C ARG A 7 28.54 22.18 15.47
N ILE A 8 28.33 23.50 15.45
CA ILE A 8 27.19 24.15 16.11
C ILE A 8 25.87 23.72 15.46
N LEU A 9 25.78 23.67 14.12
CA LEU A 9 24.58 23.19 13.41
C LEU A 9 24.25 21.74 13.74
N VAL A 10 25.26 20.87 13.81
CA VAL A 10 25.10 19.45 14.19
C VAL A 10 24.65 19.32 15.66
N ILE A 11 25.20 20.13 16.56
CA ILE A 11 24.78 20.16 17.96
C ILE A 11 23.34 20.68 18.08
N ILE A 12 22.98 21.74 17.34
CA ILE A 12 21.62 22.28 17.30
C ILE A 12 20.66 21.24 16.72
N ALA A 13 21.03 20.54 15.64
CA ALA A 13 20.22 19.46 15.07
C ALA A 13 20.03 18.32 16.07
N CYS A 14 21.08 17.86 16.75
CA CYS A 14 20.97 16.86 17.82
C CYS A 14 20.08 17.34 18.98
N ILE A 15 20.16 18.61 19.38
CA ILE A 15 19.33 19.17 20.45
C ILE A 15 17.87 19.26 19.99
N VAL A 16 17.62 19.74 18.77
CA VAL A 16 16.27 19.85 18.18
C VAL A 16 15.64 18.47 18.03
N GLU A 17 16.39 17.47 17.56
CA GLU A 17 15.92 16.09 17.46
C GLU A 17 15.66 15.46 18.83
N SER A 18 16.53 15.71 19.82
CA SER A 18 16.33 15.23 21.19
C SER A 18 15.12 15.89 21.85
N TRP A 19 14.85 17.17 21.57
CA TRP A 19 13.67 17.90 22.03
C TRP A 19 12.39 17.45 21.33
N SER A 20 12.44 17.20 20.02
CA SER A 20 11.29 16.67 19.26
C SER A 20 10.96 15.25 19.70
N PHE A 21 11.97 14.39 19.88
CA PHE A 21 11.79 13.02 20.35
C PHE A 21 11.29 12.98 21.80
N ASN A 22 11.83 13.84 22.69
CA ASN A 22 11.28 14.00 24.04
C ASN A 22 9.88 14.60 24.03
N GLY A 23 9.52 15.47 23.08
CA GLY A 23 8.15 15.98 22.93
C GLY A 23 7.15 14.88 22.54
N ILE A 24 7.55 14.01 21.61
CA ILE A 24 6.77 12.84 21.18
C ILE A 24 6.66 11.80 22.31
N LEU A 25 7.75 11.57 23.06
CA LEU A 25 7.75 10.68 24.23
C LEU A 25 6.98 11.32 25.40
N SER A 26 7.07 12.63 25.60
CA SER A 26 6.38 13.38 26.66
C SER A 26 4.87 13.53 26.40
N GLN A 27 4.38 13.36 25.18
CA GLN A 27 2.94 13.20 24.95
C GLN A 27 2.37 11.89 25.54
N THR A 28 3.22 11.00 26.08
CA THR A 28 2.77 9.91 26.97
C THR A 28 2.41 10.38 28.38
N VAL A 29 2.79 11.60 28.79
CA VAL A 29 2.53 12.16 30.12
C VAL A 29 2.34 13.68 30.02
N ILE A 30 1.08 14.12 30.09
CA ILE A 30 0.57 15.48 30.38
C ILE A 30 -0.46 15.92 29.33
N ASN A 31 -1.70 15.76 29.77
CA ASN A 31 -2.87 16.45 29.27
C ASN A 31 -2.64 17.98 29.43
N GLY A 32 -2.73 18.73 28.33
CA GLY A 32 -2.93 20.18 28.34
C GLY A 32 -1.71 21.03 28.04
N THR A 33 -1.57 21.47 26.78
CA THR A 33 -1.54 22.91 26.45
C THR A 33 -1.78 23.11 24.94
N ASN A 34 -2.99 23.58 24.62
CA ASN A 34 -3.48 23.91 23.29
C ASN A 34 -3.25 25.41 23.03
N ASP A 35 -2.50 25.77 21.99
CA ASP A 35 -2.88 26.83 21.01
C ASP A 35 -1.76 27.06 19.95
N THR A 36 -0.49 26.91 20.35
CA THR A 36 0.66 27.13 19.45
C THR A 36 0.90 25.95 18.52
N LEU A 37 0.63 24.72 18.98
CA LEU A 37 0.75 23.51 18.18
C LEU A 37 -0.31 23.43 17.07
N LEU A 38 -1.54 23.89 17.36
CA LEU A 38 -2.62 23.93 16.38
C LEU A 38 -2.32 24.91 15.23
N LYS A 39 -1.72 26.06 15.54
CA LYS A 39 -1.28 27.04 14.53
C LYS A 39 -0.14 26.50 13.66
N PHE A 40 0.74 25.68 14.21
CA PHE A 40 1.82 25.05 13.46
C PHE A 40 1.31 23.94 12.54
N ILE A 41 0.39 23.10 13.02
CA ILE A 41 -0.25 22.04 12.24
C ILE A 41 -1.03 22.63 11.06
N ASN A 42 -1.85 23.66 11.30
CA ASN A 42 -2.62 24.32 10.24
C ASN A 42 -1.72 24.97 9.17
N SER A 43 -0.53 25.43 9.55
CA SER A 43 0.43 26.03 8.61
C SER A 43 1.13 24.97 7.74
N ILE A 44 1.27 23.74 8.23
CA ILE A 44 1.84 22.61 7.49
C ILE A 44 0.79 22.04 6.52
N GLU A 45 -0.47 21.96 6.95
CA GLU A 45 -1.59 21.47 6.13
C GLU A 45 -1.86 22.38 4.92
N PHE A 46 -1.74 23.71 5.11
CA PHE A 46 -1.88 24.68 4.02
C PHE A 46 -0.69 24.66 3.03
N ALA A 47 0.50 24.28 3.47
CA ALA A 47 1.68 24.13 2.60
C ALA A 47 1.58 22.85 1.74
N ALA A 48 1.11 21.75 2.33
CA ALA A 48 0.90 20.48 1.63
C ALA A 48 -0.22 20.55 0.57
N ALA A 49 -1.29 21.30 0.84
CA ALA A 49 -2.39 21.49 -0.11
C ALA A 49 -1.96 22.25 -1.38
N ASN A 50 -1.04 23.23 -1.26
CA ASN A 50 -0.54 24.00 -2.39
C ASN A 50 0.45 23.21 -3.27
N GLU A 51 1.15 22.23 -2.70
CA GLU A 51 2.07 21.37 -3.44
C GLU A 51 1.32 20.26 -4.22
N ALA A 52 0.23 19.74 -3.66
CA ALA A 52 -0.68 18.81 -4.35
C ALA A 52 -1.37 19.43 -5.58
N LEU A 53 -1.73 20.73 -5.50
CA LEU A 53 -2.38 21.48 -6.59
C LEU A 53 -1.43 21.82 -7.75
N ASN A 54 -0.14 22.01 -7.46
CA ASN A 54 0.89 22.22 -8.48
C ASN A 54 1.29 20.91 -9.17
N TYR A 55 1.19 19.77 -8.48
CA TYR A 55 1.42 18.46 -9.10
C TYR A 55 0.28 18.09 -10.06
N SER A 56 -0.98 18.34 -9.70
CA SER A 56 -2.14 18.12 -10.60
C SER A 56 -2.08 18.98 -11.86
N ALA A 57 -1.64 20.24 -11.77
CA ALA A 57 -1.51 21.13 -12.92
C ALA A 57 -0.40 20.72 -13.91
N SER A 58 0.65 20.04 -13.46
CA SER A 58 1.72 19.55 -14.34
C SER A 58 1.33 18.30 -15.14
N THR A 59 0.30 17.56 -14.69
CA THR A 59 -0.13 16.29 -15.32
C THR A 59 -1.20 16.48 -16.40
N GLU A 60 -1.80 17.67 -16.52
CA GLU A 60 -2.80 17.96 -17.56
C GLU A 60 -2.19 18.25 -18.95
N SER A 61 -0.87 18.48 -19.05
CA SER A 61 -0.24 18.87 -20.32
C SER A 61 0.23 17.71 -21.23
N VAL A 62 0.06 16.44 -20.82
CA VAL A 62 0.54 15.27 -21.59
C VAL A 62 -0.59 14.35 -22.11
N LYS A 63 -1.87 14.64 -21.84
CA LYS A 63 -3.01 13.80 -22.27
C LYS A 63 -3.64 14.21 -23.61
N ASN A 64 -2.83 14.43 -24.65
CA ASN A 64 -3.34 14.61 -26.02
C ASN A 64 -2.55 13.77 -27.04
N ALA A 65 -2.27 12.51 -26.72
CA ALA A 65 -2.07 11.49 -27.74
C ALA A 65 -3.37 10.66 -27.76
N ALA A 66 -4.19 10.87 -28.78
CA ALA A 66 -5.43 10.13 -28.99
C ALA A 66 -5.11 8.63 -29.03
N LEU A 67 -5.51 7.91 -27.98
CA LEU A 67 -5.55 6.46 -27.99
C LEU A 67 -6.68 6.08 -28.96
N PRO A 68 -6.46 5.20 -29.94
CA PRO A 68 -7.53 4.77 -30.83
C PRO A 68 -8.63 4.08 -30.01
N ASP A 69 -9.89 4.37 -30.34
CA ASP A 69 -11.09 3.76 -29.71
C ASP A 69 -11.20 2.24 -29.94
N ASP A 70 -10.27 1.65 -30.70
CA ASP A 70 -10.31 0.26 -31.14
C ASP A 70 -8.97 -0.44 -30.85
N CYS A 71 -9.05 -1.66 -30.31
CA CYS A 71 -7.91 -2.51 -29.95
C CYS A 71 -7.23 -3.16 -31.17
N SER A 72 -7.72 -2.93 -32.40
CA SER A 72 -7.29 -3.58 -33.64
C SER A 72 -5.79 -3.49 -33.96
N GLN A 73 -5.05 -2.51 -33.41
CA GLN A 73 -3.59 -2.39 -33.58
C GLN A 73 -2.76 -3.21 -32.58
N ARG A 74 -3.39 -3.85 -31.60
CA ARG A 74 -2.73 -4.56 -30.51
C ARG A 74 -2.68 -6.06 -30.78
N ASN A 75 -1.70 -6.73 -30.17
CA ASN A 75 -1.62 -8.18 -30.27
C ASN A 75 -2.71 -8.82 -29.38
N LYS A 76 -3.37 -9.84 -29.93
CA LYS A 76 -4.29 -10.67 -29.16
C LYS A 76 -3.51 -11.44 -28.11
N LYS A 77 -4.04 -11.51 -26.88
CA LYS A 77 -3.46 -12.40 -25.87
C LYS A 77 -3.56 -13.86 -26.32
N ALA A 78 -2.53 -14.64 -26.00
CA ALA A 78 -2.50 -16.07 -26.32
C ALA A 78 -3.62 -16.87 -25.61
N ALA A 79 -4.00 -16.42 -24.41
CA ALA A 79 -5.14 -16.98 -23.67
C ALA A 79 -6.37 -16.10 -23.90
N GLN A 80 -7.34 -16.64 -24.64
CA GLN A 80 -8.65 -16.03 -24.85
C GLN A 80 -9.70 -16.74 -24.00
N PRO A 81 -10.69 -16.02 -23.45
CA PRO A 81 -11.84 -16.64 -22.81
C PRO A 81 -12.67 -17.28 -23.92
N ILE A 82 -12.81 -18.60 -23.94
CA ILE A 82 -13.60 -19.30 -24.96
C ILE A 82 -14.77 -19.95 -24.24
N TYR A 83 -15.99 -19.66 -24.70
CA TYR A 83 -17.19 -20.33 -24.19
C TYR A 83 -17.11 -21.84 -24.48
N THR A 84 -17.22 -22.65 -23.43
CA THR A 84 -17.29 -24.10 -23.55
C THR A 84 -18.52 -24.63 -22.82
N LYS A 85 -18.91 -25.87 -23.11
CA LYS A 85 -20.00 -26.54 -22.37
C LYS A 85 -19.75 -26.68 -20.86
N ASN A 86 -18.50 -26.50 -20.43
CA ASN A 86 -18.08 -26.53 -19.03
C ASN A 86 -17.90 -25.15 -18.41
N SER A 87 -18.16 -24.08 -19.17
CA SER A 87 -18.14 -22.71 -18.65
C SER A 87 -19.27 -22.54 -17.66
N ARG A 88 -18.94 -22.12 -16.43
CA ARG A 88 -19.86 -21.99 -15.31
C ARG A 88 -19.63 -20.65 -14.63
N LEU A 89 -20.73 -20.04 -14.21
CA LEU A 89 -20.75 -18.86 -13.35
C LEU A 89 -20.65 -19.32 -11.90
N ARG A 90 -19.69 -18.81 -11.13
CA ARG A 90 -19.46 -19.28 -9.76
C ARG A 90 -20.20 -18.41 -8.75
N LYS A 91 -21.14 -19.00 -8.01
CA LYS A 91 -21.87 -18.36 -6.92
C LYS A 91 -21.36 -18.84 -5.57
N CYS A 92 -21.18 -17.94 -4.60
CA CYS A 92 -20.64 -18.31 -3.29
C CYS A 92 -21.68 -19.10 -2.45
N CYS A 93 -22.91 -18.60 -2.38
CA CYS A 93 -23.99 -19.18 -1.57
C CYS A 93 -24.99 -19.98 -2.42
N PRO A 94 -25.74 -20.91 -1.81
CA PRO A 94 -26.86 -21.60 -2.43
C PRO A 94 -27.92 -20.67 -3.05
N HIS A 95 -28.81 -21.26 -3.87
CA HIS A 95 -29.93 -20.51 -4.44
C HIS A 95 -30.89 -20.02 -3.33
N GLY A 96 -31.27 -18.73 -3.38
CA GLY A 96 -32.13 -18.10 -2.37
C GLY A 96 -31.40 -17.57 -1.14
N GLU A 97 -30.08 -17.75 -1.08
CA GLU A 97 -29.19 -17.19 -0.05
C GLU A 97 -28.21 -16.19 -0.70
N GLY A 98 -27.75 -15.23 0.11
CA GLY A 98 -26.78 -14.20 -0.24
C GLY A 98 -25.71 -14.08 0.84
N LEU A 99 -24.72 -13.24 0.56
CA LEU A 99 -23.57 -12.99 1.44
C LEU A 99 -23.99 -12.17 2.67
N SER A 100 -23.42 -12.48 3.82
CA SER A 100 -23.69 -11.83 5.13
C SER A 100 -22.42 -11.27 5.78
N VAL A 101 -21.46 -10.80 4.98
CA VAL A 101 -20.09 -10.46 5.43
C VAL A 101 -20.02 -9.26 6.39
N PHE A 102 -21.03 -8.39 6.44
CA PHE A 102 -20.98 -7.13 7.20
C PHE A 102 -21.91 -7.07 8.42
N ARG A 103 -22.33 -8.21 8.98
CA ARG A 103 -23.20 -8.22 10.16
C ARG A 103 -22.39 -8.14 11.45
N ASP A 104 -22.26 -6.93 12.00
CA ASP A 104 -21.54 -6.61 13.25
C ASP A 104 -22.04 -7.36 14.51
N ASN A 105 -23.15 -8.11 14.47
CA ASN A 105 -23.83 -8.50 15.71
C ASN A 105 -24.57 -9.85 15.76
N GLN A 106 -24.34 -10.81 14.87
CA GLN A 106 -24.77 -12.21 15.11
C GLN A 106 -24.32 -13.19 14.02
N THR A 107 -23.77 -14.32 14.52
CA THR A 107 -23.47 -15.63 13.89
C THR A 107 -22.52 -15.62 12.69
N ASP A 108 -21.43 -16.39 12.79
CA ASP A 108 -20.39 -16.66 11.77
C ASP A 108 -20.93 -17.40 10.51
N GLU A 109 -22.20 -17.21 10.17
CA GLU A 109 -22.82 -17.86 9.03
C GLU A 109 -22.56 -16.99 7.80
N PHE A 110 -21.81 -17.53 6.85
CA PHE A 110 -21.32 -16.84 5.65
C PHE A 110 -22.40 -16.59 4.58
N CYS A 111 -23.50 -17.37 4.65
CA CYS A 111 -24.63 -17.29 3.74
C CYS A 111 -25.91 -17.15 4.56
N ASP A 112 -26.77 -16.20 4.20
CA ASP A 112 -28.07 -15.99 4.84
C ASP A 112 -29.15 -15.80 3.77
N SER A 113 -30.40 -16.07 4.10
CA SER A 113 -31.52 -15.93 3.19
C SER A 113 -31.60 -14.51 2.62
N THR A 114 -31.84 -14.41 1.30
CA THR A 114 -31.93 -13.12 0.59
C THR A 114 -33.17 -13.05 -0.28
N ASN A 115 -33.71 -11.85 -0.43
CA ASN A 115 -34.81 -11.56 -1.37
C ASN A 115 -34.30 -10.99 -2.70
N PHE A 116 -33.00 -10.74 -2.82
CA PHE A 116 -32.38 -10.21 -4.03
C PHE A 116 -32.20 -11.33 -5.07
N LYS A 117 -32.42 -11.00 -6.34
CA LYS A 117 -32.24 -11.93 -7.45
C LYS A 117 -30.81 -11.86 -7.95
N PHE A 118 -30.16 -13.02 -8.04
CA PHE A 118 -28.80 -13.14 -8.55
C PHE A 118 -28.73 -13.08 -10.08
N GLU A 119 -28.45 -11.89 -10.62
CA GLU A 119 -28.35 -11.61 -12.06
C GLU A 119 -27.04 -10.84 -12.37
N PRO A 120 -25.87 -11.52 -12.34
CA PRO A 120 -24.60 -10.86 -12.63
C PRO A 120 -24.46 -10.54 -14.12
N ILE A 121 -23.68 -9.49 -14.41
CA ILE A 121 -23.42 -9.04 -15.78
C ILE A 121 -22.34 -9.93 -16.41
N THR A 122 -22.75 -10.70 -17.41
CA THR A 122 -21.87 -11.54 -18.24
C THR A 122 -21.62 -10.88 -19.59
N ILE A 123 -20.36 -10.75 -19.98
CA ILE A 123 -19.94 -10.10 -21.23
C ILE A 123 -19.11 -11.03 -22.10
N SER A 124 -19.23 -10.84 -23.42
CA SER A 124 -18.48 -11.56 -24.44
C SER A 124 -17.33 -10.67 -24.90
N VAL A 125 -16.08 -11.01 -24.61
CA VAL A 125 -14.95 -10.11 -24.90
C VAL A 125 -13.80 -10.81 -25.60
N VAL A 126 -13.05 -10.01 -26.37
CA VAL A 126 -11.76 -10.38 -26.94
C VAL A 126 -10.66 -9.63 -26.18
N LEU A 127 -9.67 -10.38 -25.69
CA LEU A 127 -8.59 -9.85 -24.88
C LEU A 127 -7.36 -9.49 -25.72
N TYR A 128 -6.94 -8.24 -25.66
CA TYR A 128 -5.70 -7.74 -26.26
C TYR A 128 -4.72 -7.27 -25.17
N ASP A 129 -3.47 -7.01 -25.53
CA ASP A 129 -2.50 -6.44 -24.59
C ASP A 129 -2.98 -5.07 -24.08
N ASN A 130 -3.40 -5.00 -22.81
CA ASN A 130 -3.94 -3.83 -22.12
C ASN A 130 -5.14 -3.17 -22.85
N CYS A 131 -5.98 -3.95 -23.53
CA CYS A 131 -7.19 -3.48 -24.19
C CYS A 131 -8.22 -4.62 -24.26
N ILE A 132 -9.50 -4.29 -24.16
CA ILE A 132 -10.61 -5.24 -24.15
C ILE A 132 -11.63 -4.75 -25.16
N GLU A 133 -12.06 -5.64 -26.04
CA GLU A 133 -13.09 -5.36 -27.04
C GLU A 133 -14.33 -6.18 -26.67
N ASP A 134 -15.45 -5.50 -26.38
CA ASP A 134 -16.74 -6.14 -26.10
C ASP A 134 -17.43 -6.48 -27.42
N GLU A 135 -17.86 -7.73 -27.54
CA GLU A 135 -18.56 -8.27 -28.69
C GLU A 135 -20.09 -8.11 -28.56
N GLU A 136 -20.56 -7.51 -27.46
CA GLU A 136 -21.97 -7.21 -27.12
C GLU A 136 -22.91 -8.42 -27.19
N ASN A 137 -22.36 -9.64 -27.11
CA ASN A 137 -23.14 -10.87 -27.14
C ASN A 137 -23.56 -11.28 -25.72
N ALA A 138 -24.86 -11.51 -25.52
CA ALA A 138 -25.37 -12.06 -24.27
C ALA A 138 -25.00 -13.55 -24.15
N VAL A 139 -24.30 -13.92 -23.08
CA VAL A 139 -23.87 -15.29 -22.79
C VAL A 139 -24.54 -15.78 -21.51
N ASP A 140 -25.38 -16.80 -21.61
CA ASP A 140 -25.97 -17.45 -20.44
C ASP A 140 -25.07 -18.58 -19.92
N LEU A 141 -24.68 -18.48 -18.65
CA LEU A 141 -23.78 -19.41 -17.98
C LEU A 141 -24.53 -20.14 -16.85
N GLN A 142 -24.41 -21.46 -16.82
CA GLN A 142 -24.96 -22.25 -15.72
C GLN A 142 -24.23 -21.92 -14.42
N VAL A 143 -24.98 -21.79 -13.32
CA VAL A 143 -24.43 -21.48 -11.99
C VAL A 143 -23.82 -22.73 -11.35
N GLU A 144 -22.61 -22.59 -10.85
CA GLU A 144 -21.91 -23.55 -9.99
C GLU A 144 -21.76 -22.94 -8.60
N ILE A 145 -22.22 -23.66 -7.57
CA ILE A 145 -22.23 -23.17 -6.19
C ILE A 145 -20.99 -23.67 -5.45
N GLY A 146 -20.29 -22.77 -4.77
CA GLY A 146 -19.24 -23.11 -3.82
C GLY A 146 -18.24 -21.98 -3.62
N ASN A 147 -17.63 -21.94 -2.43
CA ASN A 147 -16.50 -21.07 -2.14
C ASN A 147 -15.18 -21.79 -2.51
N PRO A 148 -14.44 -21.34 -3.54
CA PRO A 148 -13.18 -21.96 -3.91
C PRO A 148 -12.00 -21.56 -3.02
N CYS A 149 -12.18 -20.65 -2.05
CA CYS A 149 -11.08 -19.95 -1.36
C CYS A 149 -11.03 -20.21 0.15
N ASN A 150 -9.82 -20.42 0.68
CA ASN A 150 -9.53 -20.36 2.14
C ASN A 150 -9.14 -18.95 2.60
N SER A 151 -8.64 -18.12 1.68
CA SER A 151 -8.29 -16.72 1.92
C SER A 151 -8.69 -15.92 0.69
N SER A 152 -9.37 -14.80 0.90
CA SER A 152 -10.05 -14.07 -0.15
C SER A 152 -9.74 -12.58 -0.15
N LEU A 153 -9.81 -11.98 -1.34
CA LEU A 153 -9.96 -10.55 -1.54
C LEU A 153 -11.39 -10.28 -2.00
N ILE A 154 -11.99 -9.23 -1.46
CA ILE A 154 -13.37 -8.85 -1.73
C ILE A 154 -13.35 -7.56 -2.55
N TYR A 155 -14.04 -7.58 -3.68
CA TYR A 155 -14.31 -6.42 -4.54
C TYR A 155 -15.81 -6.10 -4.48
N ASN A 156 -16.18 -4.83 -4.51
CA ASN A 156 -17.57 -4.37 -4.53
C ASN A 156 -17.92 -3.71 -5.88
N ASP A 157 -19.16 -3.83 -6.33
CA ASP A 157 -19.57 -3.27 -7.63
C ASP A 157 -19.68 -1.73 -7.62
N GLU A 158 -19.71 -1.10 -6.44
CA GLU A 158 -19.76 0.36 -6.29
C GLU A 158 -18.39 1.04 -6.52
N ASP A 159 -17.30 0.49 -5.94
CA ASP A 159 -15.96 1.07 -6.06
C ASP A 159 -15.15 0.43 -7.19
N ASP A 160 -15.30 -0.89 -7.39
CA ASP A 160 -14.53 -1.69 -8.33
C ASP A 160 -15.33 -2.07 -9.60
N ALA A 161 -14.63 -2.13 -10.74
CA ALA A 161 -15.23 -2.55 -12.00
C ALA A 161 -14.86 -4.01 -12.31
N PHE A 162 -15.82 -4.93 -12.16
CA PHE A 162 -15.63 -6.33 -12.51
C PHE A 162 -16.79 -6.89 -13.35
N PHE A 163 -16.47 -7.84 -14.22
CA PHE A 163 -17.43 -8.48 -15.12
C PHE A 163 -17.14 -9.97 -15.27
N VAL A 164 -18.17 -10.78 -15.52
CA VAL A 164 -17.98 -12.19 -15.80
C VAL A 164 -17.79 -12.38 -17.31
N LEU A 165 -16.73 -13.08 -17.69
CA LEU A 165 -16.43 -13.38 -19.08
C LEU A 165 -17.18 -14.61 -19.57
N GLN A 166 -17.29 -14.74 -20.89
CA GLN A 166 -17.92 -15.87 -21.58
C GLN A 166 -17.38 -17.27 -21.22
N ASP A 167 -16.16 -17.40 -20.72
CA ASP A 167 -15.63 -18.69 -20.26
C ASP A 167 -15.99 -19.01 -18.80
N GLY A 168 -16.60 -18.06 -18.09
CA GLY A 168 -16.90 -18.10 -16.67
C GLY A 168 -15.79 -17.55 -15.78
N SER A 169 -14.72 -16.95 -16.32
CA SER A 169 -13.71 -16.22 -15.54
C SER A 169 -14.17 -14.81 -15.15
N LEU A 170 -13.56 -14.23 -14.12
CA LEU A 170 -13.84 -12.87 -13.65
C LEU A 170 -12.80 -11.92 -14.23
N LEU A 171 -13.26 -10.90 -14.94
CA LEU A 171 -12.46 -9.77 -15.37
C LEU A 171 -12.52 -8.69 -14.29
N ILE A 172 -11.36 -8.23 -13.84
CA ILE A 172 -11.23 -7.13 -12.88
C ILE A 172 -10.45 -6.01 -13.56
N MET A 173 -11.04 -4.83 -13.60
CA MET A 173 -10.46 -3.65 -14.21
C MET A 173 -10.08 -2.63 -13.14
N ASP A 174 -8.89 -2.06 -13.27
CA ASP A 174 -8.48 -0.96 -12.41
C ASP A 174 -9.09 0.35 -12.95
N LYS A 175 -10.05 0.91 -12.22
CA LYS A 175 -10.75 2.16 -12.56
C LYS A 175 -9.80 3.37 -12.67
N TYR A 176 -8.66 3.32 -11.99
CA TYR A 176 -7.67 4.39 -11.96
C TYR A 176 -6.37 4.03 -12.70
N GLY A 177 -6.24 2.77 -13.13
CA GLY A 177 -5.09 2.22 -13.83
C GLY A 177 -5.13 2.46 -15.35
N ASN A 178 -3.94 2.50 -15.96
CA ASN A 178 -3.73 2.71 -17.39
C ASN A 178 -4.12 1.46 -18.21
N ASP A 179 -5.42 1.23 -18.39
CA ASP A 179 -6.04 0.11 -19.13
C ASP A 179 -5.54 -1.29 -18.73
N SER A 180 -5.07 -1.44 -17.49
CA SER A 180 -4.63 -2.72 -16.95
C SER A 180 -5.81 -3.51 -16.41
N TYR A 181 -5.96 -4.73 -16.89
CA TYR A 181 -6.98 -5.66 -16.43
C TYR A 181 -6.36 -6.99 -16.00
N THR A 182 -7.03 -7.66 -15.08
CA THR A 182 -6.66 -9.01 -14.60
C THR A 182 -7.84 -9.95 -14.82
N VAL A 183 -7.53 -11.22 -15.10
CA VAL A 183 -8.53 -12.25 -15.36
C VAL A 183 -8.33 -13.37 -14.35
N GLU A 184 -9.29 -13.52 -13.45
CA GLU A 184 -9.25 -14.48 -12.36
C GLU A 184 -10.17 -15.66 -12.62
N LYS A 185 -9.65 -16.88 -12.46
CA LYS A 185 -10.43 -18.12 -12.65
C LYS A 185 -10.99 -18.65 -11.35
N TYR A 186 -10.43 -18.27 -10.22
CA TYR A 186 -10.82 -18.74 -8.90
C TYR A 186 -11.48 -17.61 -8.14
N TYR A 187 -12.77 -17.49 -8.35
CA TYR A 187 -13.61 -16.54 -7.65
C TYR A 187 -14.97 -17.16 -7.37
N CYS A 188 -15.74 -16.51 -6.51
CA CYS A 188 -17.18 -16.68 -6.43
C CYS A 188 -17.83 -15.28 -6.32
N LEU A 189 -19.02 -15.14 -6.89
CA LEU A 189 -19.82 -13.91 -6.83
C LEU A 189 -21.03 -14.16 -5.94
N ASP A 190 -21.43 -13.15 -5.17
CA ASP A 190 -22.74 -13.15 -4.53
C ASP A 190 -23.20 -11.73 -4.20
N MET A 191 -24.47 -11.57 -3.90
CA MET A 191 -25.02 -10.30 -3.43
C MET A 191 -25.13 -10.31 -1.92
N ASP A 192 -24.86 -9.16 -1.32
CA ASP A 192 -25.12 -8.95 0.10
C ASP A 192 -26.62 -8.99 0.39
N ASN A 193 -26.99 -9.67 1.46
CA ASN A 193 -28.38 -9.92 1.83
C ASN A 193 -29.12 -8.65 2.30
N VAL A 194 -28.40 -7.61 2.72
CA VAL A 194 -28.98 -6.35 3.21
C VAL A 194 -28.96 -5.26 2.15
N SER A 195 -27.80 -4.99 1.56
CA SER A 195 -27.57 -3.88 0.63
C SER A 195 -27.91 -4.21 -0.81
N GLY A 196 -27.90 -5.49 -1.20
CA GLY A 196 -28.08 -5.91 -2.60
C GLY A 196 -26.88 -5.57 -3.49
N ILE A 197 -25.77 -5.12 -2.91
CA ILE A 197 -24.50 -4.86 -3.59
C ILE A 197 -23.88 -6.20 -3.99
N THR A 198 -23.37 -6.29 -5.22
CA THR A 198 -22.66 -7.49 -5.69
C THR A 198 -21.22 -7.46 -5.22
N TYR A 199 -20.78 -8.56 -4.63
CA TYR A 199 -19.41 -8.76 -4.20
C TYR A 199 -18.74 -9.87 -5.00
N ALA A 200 -17.53 -9.59 -5.47
CA ALA A 200 -16.65 -10.59 -6.06
C ALA A 200 -15.57 -11.01 -5.07
N ILE A 201 -15.59 -12.30 -4.72
CA ILE A 201 -14.64 -12.90 -3.79
C ILE A 201 -13.63 -13.69 -4.61
N THR A 202 -12.42 -13.16 -4.72
CA THR A 202 -11.33 -13.83 -5.45
C THR A 202 -10.42 -14.57 -4.50
N CYS A 203 -9.85 -15.69 -4.94
CA CYS A 203 -8.89 -16.43 -4.13
C CYS A 203 -7.52 -15.78 -4.22
N ILE A 204 -6.92 -15.50 -3.05
CA ILE A 204 -5.50 -15.18 -3.00
C ILE A 204 -4.74 -16.46 -3.33
N THR A 205 -4.13 -16.53 -4.52
CA THR A 205 -3.34 -17.70 -4.87
C THR A 205 -2.10 -17.76 -3.96
N ALA A 206 -1.89 -18.92 -3.34
CA ALA A 206 -0.79 -19.13 -2.40
C ALA A 206 0.59 -18.82 -3.01
N ILE A 207 0.75 -18.88 -4.35
CA ILE A 207 2.01 -18.55 -5.02
C ILE A 207 2.34 -17.07 -4.87
N GLU A 208 1.35 -16.20 -5.00
CA GLU A 208 1.53 -14.77 -4.85
C GLU A 208 1.66 -14.37 -3.38
N GLU A 209 0.95 -15.07 -2.48
CA GLU A 209 1.17 -14.96 -1.05
C GLU A 209 2.58 -15.42 -0.66
N HIS A 210 3.08 -16.57 -1.14
CA HIS A 210 4.39 -17.11 -0.78
C HIS A 210 5.53 -16.29 -1.37
N LEU A 211 5.39 -15.74 -2.58
CA LEU A 211 6.40 -14.87 -3.18
C LEU A 211 6.45 -13.53 -2.44
N LYS A 212 5.29 -12.89 -2.19
CA LYS A 212 5.22 -11.62 -1.43
C LYS A 212 5.64 -11.83 0.01
N ARG A 213 5.19 -12.89 0.68
CA ARG A 213 5.56 -13.25 2.06
C ARG A 213 7.04 -13.62 2.17
N GLY A 214 7.58 -14.36 1.21
CA GLY A 214 9.00 -14.68 1.14
C GLY A 214 9.85 -13.41 1.01
N GLN A 215 9.44 -12.47 0.15
CA GLN A 215 10.09 -11.17 0.01
C GLN A 215 9.99 -10.33 1.28
N ILE A 216 8.82 -10.26 1.92
CA ILE A 216 8.62 -9.53 3.19
C ILE A 216 9.50 -10.14 4.29
N ILE A 217 9.54 -11.47 4.41
CA ILE A 217 10.38 -12.16 5.40
C ILE A 217 11.86 -11.93 5.11
N ALA A 218 12.29 -12.00 3.85
CA ALA A 218 13.68 -11.74 3.47
C ALA A 218 14.10 -10.30 3.81
N ILE A 219 13.25 -9.32 3.48
CA ILE A 219 13.48 -7.91 3.82
C ILE A 219 13.53 -7.73 5.34
N ALA A 220 12.60 -8.33 6.09
CA ALA A 220 12.59 -8.28 7.55
C ALA A 220 13.84 -8.89 8.18
N ALA A 221 14.30 -10.04 7.68
CA ALA A 221 15.52 -10.69 8.14
C ALA A 221 16.76 -9.83 7.88
N LEU A 222 16.87 -9.23 6.68
CA LEU A 222 17.96 -8.32 6.34
C LEU A 222 17.97 -7.06 7.21
N MET A 223 16.79 -6.50 7.50
CA MET A 223 16.66 -5.36 8.42
C MET A 223 17.15 -5.73 9.82
N LEU A 224 16.77 -6.90 10.35
CA LEU A 224 17.15 -7.37 11.68
C LEU A 224 18.66 -7.59 11.80
N VAL A 225 19.28 -8.22 10.80
CA VAL A 225 20.74 -8.43 10.75
C VAL A 225 21.50 -7.10 10.64
N SER A 226 20.90 -6.08 10.02
CA SER A 226 21.51 -4.75 9.87
C SER A 226 21.57 -3.96 11.19
N ILE A 227 20.65 -4.18 12.13
CA ILE A 227 20.60 -3.47 13.42
C ILE A 227 21.92 -3.58 14.22
N PRO A 228 22.46 -4.78 14.53
CA PRO A 228 23.70 -4.88 15.31
C PRO A 228 24.89 -4.27 14.55
N CYS A 229 24.93 -4.39 13.22
CA CYS A 229 25.97 -3.79 12.39
C CYS A 229 25.94 -2.25 12.50
N LEU A 230 24.77 -1.64 12.36
CA LEU A 230 24.58 -0.19 12.48
C LEU A 230 24.95 0.34 13.88
N LEU A 231 24.61 -0.40 14.94
CA LEU A 231 24.99 -0.04 16.31
C LEU A 231 26.50 -0.10 16.53
N ILE A 232 27.19 -1.11 15.97
CA ILE A 232 28.65 -1.21 16.02
C ILE A 232 29.29 -0.04 15.29
N VAL A 233 28.81 0.29 14.08
CA VAL A 233 29.30 1.44 13.30
C VAL A 233 29.15 2.73 14.10
N SER A 234 27.96 2.99 14.65
CA SER A 234 27.71 4.17 15.48
C SER A 234 28.63 4.22 16.71
N TYR A 235 28.77 3.08 17.42
CA TYR A 235 29.63 2.97 18.59
C TYR A 235 31.11 3.28 18.29
N ILE A 236 31.66 2.72 17.21
CA ILE A 236 33.06 2.92 16.81
C ILE A 236 33.32 4.41 16.51
N HIS A 237 32.43 5.06 15.76
CA HIS A 237 32.58 6.47 15.38
C HIS A 237 32.45 7.43 16.57
N ILE A 238 31.70 7.05 17.63
CA ILE A 238 31.63 7.82 18.88
C ILE A 238 32.86 7.60 19.76
N LYS A 239 33.38 6.36 19.84
CA LYS A 239 34.43 5.98 20.80
C LYS A 239 35.84 6.28 20.33
N LEU A 240 36.14 6.13 19.03
CA LEU A 240 37.48 6.46 18.53
C LEU A 240 37.65 7.98 18.40
N LYS A 241 38.51 8.55 19.25
CA LYS A 241 38.84 9.99 19.22
C LYS A 241 39.41 10.45 17.87
N GLU A 242 40.11 9.58 17.14
CA GLU A 242 40.65 9.90 15.81
C GLU A 242 39.57 10.03 14.72
N LEU A 243 38.44 9.33 14.86
CA LEU A 243 37.34 9.34 13.89
C LEU A 243 36.24 10.36 14.24
N ARG A 244 36.42 11.14 15.32
CA ARG A 244 35.48 12.17 15.78
C ARG A 244 35.55 13.46 14.94
N SER A 245 35.64 13.29 13.63
CA SER A 245 35.42 14.35 12.66
C SER A 245 33.93 14.65 12.55
N VAL A 246 33.58 15.81 12.00
CA VAL A 246 32.18 16.18 11.74
C VAL A 246 31.51 15.13 10.83
N HIS A 247 32.26 14.60 9.87
CA HIS A 247 31.83 13.52 8.99
C HIS A 247 31.47 12.25 9.78
N GLY A 248 32.34 11.80 10.68
CA GLY A 248 32.10 10.62 11.51
C GLY A 248 30.90 10.77 12.46
N LEU A 249 30.66 12.00 12.95
CA LEU A 249 29.52 12.28 13.83
C LEU A 249 28.18 12.23 13.07
N CYS A 250 28.11 12.81 11.87
CA CYS A 250 26.92 12.71 11.01
C CYS A 250 26.62 11.25 10.64
N LEU A 251 27.65 10.47 10.28
CA LEU A 251 27.50 9.05 9.97
C LEU A 251 27.02 8.22 11.17
N SER A 252 27.48 8.57 12.38
CA SER A 252 27.05 7.94 13.63
C SER A 252 25.59 8.23 13.96
N SER A 253 25.12 9.48 13.77
CA SER A 253 23.72 9.86 13.99
C SER A 253 22.82 9.21 12.95
N LEU A 254 23.22 9.21 11.68
CA LEU A 254 22.51 8.55 10.58
C LEU A 254 22.26 7.06 10.87
N SER A 255 23.32 6.34 11.26
CA SER A 255 23.25 4.90 11.59
C SER A 255 22.42 4.63 12.84
N LEU A 256 22.44 5.52 13.83
CA LEU A 256 21.63 5.40 15.04
C LEU A 256 20.13 5.57 14.75
N CYS A 257 19.75 6.58 13.94
CA CYS A 257 18.36 6.80 13.55
C CYS A 257 17.79 5.61 12.76
N LEU A 258 18.57 5.04 11.83
CA LEU A 258 18.19 3.82 11.12
C LEU A 258 18.05 2.61 12.05
N ALA A 259 18.98 2.41 12.98
CA ALA A 259 18.92 1.29 13.93
C ALA A 259 17.67 1.38 14.82
N LEU A 260 17.33 2.58 15.31
CA LEU A 260 16.10 2.81 16.09
C LEU A 260 14.84 2.63 15.23
N GLY A 261 14.85 3.09 13.98
CA GLY A 261 13.74 2.94 13.05
C GLY A 261 13.43 1.47 12.77
N TYR A 262 14.46 0.66 12.48
CA TYR A 262 14.32 -0.78 12.26
C TYR A 262 13.90 -1.53 13.53
N PHE A 263 14.37 -1.09 14.69
CA PHE A 263 13.93 -1.67 15.97
C PHE A 263 12.43 -1.42 16.21
N LEU A 264 11.96 -0.17 16.07
CA LEU A 264 10.53 0.15 16.22
C LEU A 264 9.68 -0.54 15.17
N HIS A 265 10.13 -0.58 13.91
CA HIS A 265 9.44 -1.29 12.84
C HIS A 265 9.30 -2.79 13.14
N SER A 266 10.35 -3.41 13.69
CA SER A 266 10.32 -4.82 14.12
C SER A 266 9.36 -5.05 15.29
N LEU A 267 9.27 -4.10 16.23
CA LEU A 267 8.31 -4.17 17.35
C LEU A 267 6.87 -4.12 16.88
N VAL A 268 6.53 -3.25 15.92
CA VAL A 268 5.17 -3.16 15.36
C VAL A 268 4.78 -4.49 14.72
N HIS A 269 5.68 -5.06 13.91
CA HIS A 269 5.41 -6.31 13.20
C HIS A 269 5.28 -7.52 14.13
N ILE A 270 6.08 -7.61 15.20
CA ILE A 270 6.05 -8.76 16.12
C ILE A 270 4.91 -8.70 17.13
N PHE A 271 4.59 -7.51 17.64
CA PHE A 271 3.57 -7.34 18.69
C PHE A 271 2.19 -6.98 18.14
N LYS A 272 2.03 -6.76 16.82
CA LYS A 272 0.80 -6.25 16.20
C LYS A 272 0.19 -5.07 16.98
N ILE A 273 1.05 -4.21 17.54
CA ILE A 273 0.62 -3.01 18.25
C ILE A 273 0.33 -1.98 17.18
N ASP A 274 -0.93 -1.95 16.74
CA ASP A 274 -1.42 -0.88 15.88
C ASP A 274 -1.69 0.34 16.75
N SER A 275 -0.63 1.11 16.98
CA SER A 275 -0.76 2.41 17.61
C SER A 275 -0.24 3.46 16.63
N MET A 276 -1.16 4.33 16.21
CA MET A 276 -0.91 5.53 15.41
C MET A 276 0.34 6.30 15.88
N LYS A 277 0.62 6.29 17.19
CA LYS A 277 1.78 6.90 17.84
C LYS A 277 3.13 6.29 17.43
N ILE A 278 3.23 4.96 17.32
CA ILE A 278 4.47 4.30 16.90
C ILE A 278 4.72 4.54 15.40
N GLY A 279 3.66 4.60 14.59
CA GLY A 279 3.75 4.98 13.18
C GLY A 279 4.41 6.35 12.99
N TYR A 280 3.99 7.35 13.76
CA TYR A 280 4.62 8.67 13.75
C TYR A 280 6.09 8.65 14.18
N ALA A 281 6.45 7.83 15.18
CA ALA A 281 7.84 7.70 15.61
C ALA A 281 8.72 7.10 14.50
N ILE A 282 8.23 6.10 13.77
CA ILE A 282 8.94 5.51 12.62
C ILE A 282 9.10 6.54 11.50
N GLN A 283 8.04 7.28 11.17
CA GLN A 283 8.08 8.33 10.14
C GLN A 283 9.08 9.44 10.50
N PHE A 284 9.11 9.85 11.77
CA PHE A 284 10.08 10.83 12.27
C PHE A 284 11.53 10.34 12.12
N LEU A 285 11.81 9.09 12.49
CA LEU A 285 13.15 8.49 12.36
C LEU A 285 13.59 8.39 10.89
N MET A 286 12.67 8.07 9.98
CA MET A 286 12.95 8.08 8.54
C MET A 286 13.27 9.48 8.02
N LEU A 287 12.53 10.50 8.47
CA LEU A 287 12.81 11.88 8.09
C LEU A 287 14.17 12.36 8.62
N SER A 288 14.47 12.05 9.89
CA SER A 288 15.77 12.35 10.50
C SER A 288 16.94 11.72 9.73
N TYR A 289 16.78 10.48 9.26
CA TYR A 289 17.77 9.84 8.38
C TYR A 289 18.08 10.70 7.13
N PHE A 290 17.08 11.21 6.43
CA PHE A 290 17.30 12.05 5.26
C PHE A 290 18.00 13.38 5.60
N ILE A 291 17.68 13.98 6.75
CA ILE A 291 18.32 15.21 7.23
C ILE A 291 19.81 14.96 7.51
N TRP A 292 20.15 13.90 8.24
CA TRP A 292 21.55 13.55 8.51
C TRP A 292 22.32 13.18 7.25
N PHE A 293 21.66 12.51 6.29
CA PHE A 293 22.23 12.22 4.98
C PHE A 293 22.54 13.52 4.22
N PHE A 294 21.63 14.48 4.22
CA PHE A 294 21.85 15.80 3.64
C PHE A 294 23.03 16.53 4.30
N CYS A 295 23.12 16.53 5.64
CA CYS A 295 24.25 17.10 6.36
C CYS A 295 25.58 16.42 6.00
N LEU A 296 25.58 15.11 5.78
CA LEU A 296 26.77 14.36 5.36
C LEU A 296 27.19 14.77 3.94
N CYS A 297 26.25 14.84 2.99
CA CYS A 297 26.51 15.33 1.63
C CYS A 297 27.08 16.76 1.64
N TRP A 298 26.48 17.66 2.42
CA TRP A 298 26.96 19.03 2.58
C TRP A 298 28.37 19.08 3.17
N ASN A 299 28.66 18.26 4.19
CA ASN A 299 29.98 18.17 4.80
C ASN A 299 31.05 17.76 3.78
N VAL A 300 30.73 16.79 2.91
CA VAL A 300 31.63 16.34 1.84
C VAL A 300 31.87 17.45 0.81
N LEU A 301 30.82 18.15 0.38
CA LEU A 301 30.93 19.27 -0.57
C LEU A 301 31.82 20.40 -0.05
N VAL A 302 31.69 20.76 1.23
CA VAL A 302 32.45 21.85 1.85
C VAL A 302 33.90 21.45 2.15
N ASN A 303 34.21 20.17 2.35
CA ASN A 303 35.58 19.71 2.61
C ASN A 303 36.40 19.42 1.34
N ILE A 304 35.75 19.28 0.19
CA ILE A 304 36.42 19.04 -1.10
C ILE A 304 36.90 20.36 -1.74
N TRP A 305 36.43 21.51 -1.27
CA TRP A 305 36.81 22.85 -1.71
C TRP A 305 37.57 23.62 -0.62
#